data_AF-A0A6F9CFS7-F1
#
_entry.id   AF-A0A6F9CFS7-F1
#
_cell.length_a   1.000
_cell.length_b   1.000
_cell.length_c   1.000
_cell.angle_alpha   90.00
_cell.angle_beta   90.00
_cell.angle_gamma   90.00
#
_symmetry.space_group_name_H-M   'P 1'
#
loop_
_entity.id
_entity.type
_entity.pdbx_description
1 polymer ?
#
loop_
_entity_poly.entity_id
_entity_poly.type
_entity_poly.pdbx_seq_one_letter_code
_entity_poly.pdbx_strand_id
1 'polypeptide(L)'
;MMNTTKQVVWRKDTILILSRSKGKKTLRNFTSGRMRADSLIPTELIISIVEVTDAGTYSCTVSDRMGVKTMEWNLTITDNLIDNAEHGLQMLLLFTIPSAIGGVALCIGICCMVWLYRKRKKEQTSHCDRRGE
;
A
#
# COMPACT_ATOMS: atom_id res chain seq x y z
N MET A 1 18.74 -36.31 40.22
CA MET A 1 18.47 -35.79 38.85
C MET A 1 17.73 -34.47 38.98
N MET A 2 18.37 -33.34 38.65
CA MET A 2 17.69 -32.03 38.67
C MET A 2 16.93 -31.83 37.35
N ASN A 3 15.60 -31.71 37.45
CA ASN A 3 14.68 -31.52 36.34
C ASN A 3 14.99 -30.17 35.67
N THR A 4 15.59 -30.19 34.47
CA THR A 4 16.00 -28.99 33.75
C THR A 4 14.80 -28.42 32.99
N THR A 5 14.09 -27.47 33.59
CA THR A 5 12.98 -26.75 32.96
C THR A 5 13.49 -25.63 32.08
N LYS A 6 13.75 -25.94 30.81
CA LYS A 6 13.84 -24.92 29.75
C LYS A 6 12.45 -24.36 29.48
N GLN A 7 12.32 -23.04 29.58
CA GLN A 7 11.09 -22.32 29.27
C GLN A 7 11.34 -21.33 28.14
N VAL A 8 10.40 -21.26 27.19
CA VAL A 8 10.37 -20.28 26.11
C VAL A 8 9.05 -19.53 26.17
N VAL A 9 9.12 -18.20 26.11
CA VAL A 9 7.97 -17.32 26.22
C VAL A 9 8.01 -16.30 25.10
N TRP A 10 6.94 -16.23 24.31
CA TRP A 10 6.74 -15.21 23.29
C TRP A 10 5.71 -14.19 23.75
N ARG A 11 6.02 -12.90 23.55
CA ARG A 11 5.09 -11.79 23.72
C ARG A 11 5.02 -10.93 22.47
N LYS A 12 3.83 -10.39 22.21
CA LYS A 12 3.61 -9.27 21.29
C LYS A 12 3.21 -8.09 22.16
N ASP A 13 4.01 -7.04 22.14
CA ASP A 13 3.94 -5.88 23.00
C ASP A 13 3.96 -6.34 24.48
N THR A 14 2.81 -6.40 25.12
CA THR A 14 2.63 -6.89 26.50
C THR A 14 1.85 -8.21 26.59
N ILE A 15 1.31 -8.68 25.47
CA ILE A 15 0.39 -9.83 25.39
C ILE A 15 1.18 -11.12 25.23
N LEU A 16 0.90 -12.10 26.10
CA LEU A 16 1.47 -13.44 26.02
C LEU A 16 0.88 -14.21 24.83
N ILE A 17 1.72 -14.51 23.83
CA ILE A 17 1.36 -15.32 22.66
C ILE A 17 1.51 -16.81 22.96
N LEU A 18 2.67 -17.18 23.51
CA LEU A 18 3.06 -18.56 23.73
C LEU A 18 3.89 -18.68 25.00
N SER A 19 3.59 -19.69 25.80
CA SER A 19 4.52 -20.17 26.83
C SER A 19 4.69 -21.67 26.72
N ARG A 20 5.95 -22.12 26.62
CA ARG A 20 6.30 -23.53 26.59
C ARG A 20 7.36 -23.81 27.64
N SER A 21 7.17 -24.88 28.41
CA SER A 21 8.19 -25.41 29.31
C SER A 21 8.32 -26.93 29.14
N LYS A 22 9.54 -27.45 29.34
CA LYS A 22 9.79 -28.89 29.27
C LYS A 22 8.94 -29.61 30.33
N GLY A 23 8.03 -30.48 29.89
CA GLY A 23 7.20 -31.33 30.78
C GLY A 23 5.84 -30.76 31.21
N LYS A 24 5.48 -29.51 30.87
CA LYS A 24 4.12 -28.97 31.08
C LYS A 24 3.44 -28.66 29.75
N LYS A 25 2.09 -28.76 29.72
CA LYS A 25 1.26 -28.41 28.57
C LYS A 25 1.66 -27.04 28.02
N THR A 26 1.81 -26.97 26.70
CA THR A 26 2.06 -25.70 25.99
C THR A 26 0.81 -24.83 26.15
N LEU A 27 0.92 -23.67 26.79
CA LEU A 27 -0.15 -22.68 26.78
C LEU A 27 0.00 -21.87 25.48
N ARG A 28 -0.90 -22.10 24.53
CA ARG A 28 -0.96 -21.42 23.22
C ARG A 28 -2.12 -20.44 23.25
N ASN A 29 -1.83 -19.18 23.57
CA ASN A 29 -2.81 -18.10 23.45
C ASN A 29 -2.42 -17.25 22.26
N PHE A 30 -2.38 -17.88 21.07
CA PHE A 30 -2.16 -17.11 19.85
C PHE A 30 -3.31 -16.13 19.69
N THR A 31 -2.99 -14.85 19.54
CA THR A 31 -3.96 -13.80 19.22
C THR A 31 -4.60 -14.04 17.85
N SER A 32 -3.95 -14.81 16.97
CA SER A 32 -4.44 -15.17 15.64
C SER A 32 -4.10 -16.62 15.28
N GLY A 33 -5.02 -17.32 14.60
CA GLY A 33 -4.78 -18.66 14.04
C GLY A 33 -3.69 -18.70 12.95
N ARG A 34 -3.23 -17.52 12.52
CA ARG A 34 -2.15 -17.30 11.56
C ARG A 34 -0.75 -17.44 12.18
N MET A 35 -0.64 -17.40 13.51
CA MET A 35 0.61 -17.50 14.25
C MET A 35 0.90 -18.94 14.71
N ARG A 36 2.13 -19.40 14.52
CA ARG A 36 2.57 -20.75 14.91
C ARG A 36 4.01 -20.74 15.41
N ALA A 37 4.30 -21.67 16.32
CA ALA A 37 5.65 -21.95 16.78
C ALA A 37 5.91 -23.46 16.71
N ASP A 38 7.06 -23.84 16.16
CA ASP A 38 7.44 -25.24 15.93
C ASP A 38 7.54 -25.99 17.28
N SER A 39 7.18 -27.27 17.27
CA SER A 39 7.37 -28.19 18.39
C SER A 39 8.85 -28.50 18.69
N LEU A 40 9.67 -28.64 17.65
CA LEU A 40 11.11 -28.91 17.74
C LEU A 40 11.92 -27.63 18.00
N ILE A 41 11.50 -26.50 17.43
CA ILE A 41 12.20 -25.20 17.52
C ILE A 41 11.25 -24.15 18.13
N PRO A 42 11.04 -24.14 19.46
CA PRO A 42 10.10 -23.22 20.12
C PRO A 42 10.56 -21.75 20.11
N THR A 43 11.81 -21.49 19.74
CA THR A 43 12.42 -20.16 19.64
C THR A 43 12.16 -19.49 18.29
N GLU A 44 11.37 -20.10 17.41
CA GLU A 44 10.97 -19.54 16.13
C GLU A 44 9.46 -19.31 16.12
N LEU A 45 9.04 -18.10 15.73
CA LEU A 45 7.64 -17.69 15.60
C LEU A 45 7.37 -17.38 14.13
N ILE A 46 6.38 -18.05 13.57
CA ILE A 46 5.96 -17.89 12.18
C ILE A 46 4.59 -17.22 12.16
N ILE A 47 4.46 -16.14 11.39
CA ILE A 47 3.19 -15.43 11.16
C ILE A 47 2.85 -15.60 9.67
N SER A 48 1.74 -16.28 9.41
CA SER A 48 1.22 -16.53 8.05
C SER A 48 0.29 -15.38 7.65
N ILE A 49 0.18 -15.06 6.35
CA ILE A 49 -0.82 -14.08 5.85
C ILE A 49 -0.78 -12.79 6.70
N VAL A 50 0.33 -12.08 6.62
CA VAL A 50 0.62 -10.92 7.50
C VAL A 50 -0.39 -9.80 7.24
N GLU A 51 -0.95 -9.24 8.31
CA GLU A 51 -1.91 -8.13 8.30
C GLU A 51 -1.35 -6.94 9.06
N VAL A 52 -1.79 -5.72 8.74
CA VAL A 52 -1.33 -4.47 9.40
C VAL A 52 -1.42 -4.53 10.94
N THR A 53 -2.41 -5.24 11.48
CA THR A 53 -2.59 -5.44 12.92
C THR A 53 -1.54 -6.33 13.58
N ASP A 54 -0.72 -7.04 12.79
CA ASP A 54 0.39 -7.85 13.30
C ASP A 54 1.61 -6.99 13.64
N ALA A 55 1.67 -5.75 13.16
CA ALA A 55 2.73 -4.81 13.52
C ALA A 55 2.80 -4.61 15.04
N GLY A 56 4.02 -4.40 15.54
CA GLY A 56 4.31 -4.23 16.97
C GLY A 56 5.61 -4.89 17.39
N THR A 57 5.87 -4.88 18.70
CA THR A 57 7.12 -5.36 19.28
C THR A 57 6.98 -6.81 19.70
N TYR A 58 7.78 -7.71 19.13
CA TYR A 58 7.82 -9.12 19.51
C TYR A 58 9.01 -9.39 20.42
N SER A 59 8.82 -10.14 21.49
CA SER A 59 9.92 -10.60 22.34
C SER A 59 9.88 -12.09 22.61
N CYS A 60 11.06 -12.71 22.59
CA CYS A 60 11.27 -14.11 22.94
C CYS A 60 12.18 -14.18 24.16
N THR A 61 11.64 -14.67 25.27
CA THR A 61 12.38 -14.92 26.51
C THR A 61 12.63 -16.40 26.69
N VAL A 62 13.90 -16.77 26.78
CA VAL A 62 14.34 -18.13 27.07
C VAL A 62 14.92 -18.17 28.49
N SER A 63 14.39 -19.04 29.32
CA SER A 63 14.84 -19.25 30.71
C SER A 63 15.32 -20.68 30.88
N ASP A 64 16.53 -20.83 31.41
CA ASP A 64 17.13 -22.12 31.80
C ASP A 64 17.95 -21.94 33.09
N ARG A 65 18.60 -23.00 33.58
CA ARG A 65 19.49 -22.99 34.74
C ARG A 65 20.63 -21.96 34.66
N MET A 66 21.00 -21.53 33.46
CA MET A 66 22.05 -20.56 33.22
C MET A 66 21.57 -19.10 33.31
N GLY A 67 20.27 -18.89 33.48
CA GLY A 67 19.65 -17.57 33.55
C GLY A 67 18.60 -17.35 32.46
N VAL A 68 18.28 -16.08 32.28
CA VAL A 68 17.22 -15.61 31.38
C VAL A 68 17.86 -14.78 30.26
N LYS A 69 17.50 -15.08 29.02
CA LYS A 69 17.86 -14.26 27.84
C LYS A 69 16.59 -13.84 27.13
N THR A 70 16.53 -12.56 26.74
CA THR A 70 15.42 -12.00 25.97
C THR A 70 15.96 -11.39 24.68
N MET A 71 15.29 -11.67 23.58
CA MET A 71 15.51 -11.03 22.28
C MET A 71 14.23 -10.31 21.87
N GLU A 72 14.37 -9.14 21.25
CA GLU A 72 13.26 -8.27 20.85
C GLU A 72 13.38 -7.88 19.38
N TRP A 73 12.24 -7.80 18.69
CA TRP A 73 12.10 -7.41 17.30
C TRP A 73 10.95 -6.41 17.16
N ASN A 74 11.13 -5.38 16.34
CA ASN A 74 10.04 -4.47 15.96
C ASN A 74 9.56 -4.82 14.56
N LEU A 75 8.31 -5.28 14.44
CA LEU A 75 7.69 -5.61 13.16
C LEU A 75 6.92 -4.40 12.63
N THR A 76 7.42 -3.82 11.54
CA THR A 76 6.73 -2.78 10.79
C THR A 76 6.15 -3.36 9.49
N ILE A 77 4.94 -2.94 9.15
CA ILE A 77 4.26 -3.35 7.92
C ILE A 77 4.02 -2.09 7.11
N THR A 78 4.61 -2.05 5.92
CA THR A 78 4.46 -0.92 4.99
C THR A 78 3.48 -1.33 3.90
N ASP A 79 2.29 -0.73 3.91
CA ASP A 79 1.37 -0.84 2.78
C ASP A 79 1.89 0.04 1.64
N ASN A 80 2.21 -0.58 0.51
CA ASN A 80 2.61 0.07 -0.73
C ASN A 80 1.43 0.69 -1.51
N LEU A 81 0.26 0.84 -0.86
CA LEU A 81 -0.93 1.40 -1.50
C LEU A 81 -0.80 2.90 -1.79
N ILE A 82 0.04 3.62 -1.02
CA ILE A 82 0.22 5.06 -1.16
C ILE A 82 1.02 5.41 -2.43
N ASP A 83 2.08 4.65 -2.74
CA ASP A 83 2.87 4.85 -3.96
C ASP A 83 1.99 4.72 -5.21
N ASN A 84 1.13 3.71 -5.25
CA ASN A 84 0.27 3.46 -6.42
C ASN A 84 -0.81 4.55 -6.61
N ALA A 85 -1.32 5.14 -5.52
CA ALA A 85 -2.34 6.19 -5.57
C ALA A 85 -1.75 7.54 -6.02
N GLU A 86 -0.57 7.90 -5.51
CA GLU A 86 0.11 9.14 -5.92
C GLU A 86 0.55 9.08 -7.40
N HIS A 87 1.07 7.93 -7.85
CA HIS A 87 1.42 7.74 -9.26
C HIS A 87 0.19 7.80 -10.19
N GLY A 88 -0.96 7.24 -9.76
CA GLY A 88 -2.20 7.31 -10.53
C GLY A 88 -2.73 8.73 -10.69
N LEU A 89 -2.70 9.54 -9.63
CA LEU A 89 -3.17 10.93 -9.65
C LEU A 89 -2.23 11.83 -10.47
N GLN A 90 -0.91 11.64 -10.35
CA GLN A 90 0.08 12.36 -11.14
C GLN A 90 -0.07 12.06 -12.64
N MET A 91 -0.26 10.79 -13.01
CA MET A 91 -0.54 10.42 -14.40
C MET A 91 -1.83 11.06 -14.90
N LEU A 92 -2.90 11.06 -14.09
CA LEU A 92 -4.17 11.67 -14.50
C LEU A 92 -4.03 13.19 -14.75
N LEU A 93 -3.33 13.91 -13.89
CA LEU A 93 -3.10 15.36 -14.04
C LEU A 93 -2.23 15.70 -15.26
N LEU A 94 -1.18 14.93 -15.53
CA LEU A 94 -0.26 15.18 -16.65
C LEU A 94 -0.88 14.92 -18.03
N PHE A 95 -1.78 13.94 -18.16
CA PHE A 95 -2.34 13.55 -19.47
C PHE A 95 -3.69 14.21 -19.82
N THR A 96 -4.51 14.56 -18.82
CA THR A 96 -5.84 15.15 -19.07
C THR A 96 -5.79 16.64 -19.39
N ILE A 97 -4.93 17.41 -18.72
CA ILE A 97 -4.85 18.87 -18.87
C ILE A 97 -4.40 19.27 -20.29
N PRO A 98 -3.33 18.69 -20.88
CA PRO A 98 -2.89 19.05 -22.22
C PRO A 98 -3.91 18.66 -23.30
N SER A 99 -4.60 17.53 -23.13
CA SER A 99 -5.60 17.04 -24.09
C SER A 99 -6.81 17.96 -24.16
N ALA A 100 -7.29 18.46 -23.01
CA ALA A 100 -8.42 19.39 -22.97
C ALA A 100 -8.09 20.73 -23.63
N ILE A 101 -6.89 21.28 -23.37
CA ILE A 101 -6.45 22.56 -23.93
C ILE A 101 -6.23 22.44 -25.45
N GLY A 102 -5.57 21.36 -25.89
CA GLY A 102 -5.33 21.10 -27.31
C GLY A 102 -6.61 20.95 -28.11
N GLY A 103 -7.59 20.20 -27.58
CA GLY A 103 -8.89 20.01 -28.23
C GLY A 103 -9.66 21.32 -28.41
N VAL A 104 -9.74 22.14 -27.36
CA VAL A 104 -10.46 23.43 -27.40
C VAL A 104 -9.80 24.40 -28.38
N ALA A 105 -8.46 24.50 -28.39
CA ALA A 105 -7.74 25.37 -29.32
C ALA A 105 -7.97 24.97 -30.79
N LEU A 106 -7.98 23.68 -31.09
CA LEU A 106 -8.33 23.14 -32.41
C LEU A 106 -9.76 23.50 -32.82
N CYS A 107 -10.74 23.30 -31.93
CA CYS A 107 -12.13 23.64 -32.20
C CYS A 107 -12.30 25.14 -32.49
N ILE A 108 -11.66 26.02 -31.71
CA ILE A 108 -11.70 27.47 -31.93
C ILE A 108 -11.09 27.81 -33.29
N GLY A 109 -9.93 27.22 -33.63
CA GLY A 109 -9.26 27.45 -34.92
C GLY A 109 -10.16 27.08 -36.11
N ILE A 110 -10.81 25.92 -36.07
CA ILE A 110 -11.73 25.47 -37.13
C ILE A 110 -12.93 26.42 -37.25
N CYS A 111 -13.54 26.81 -36.12
CA CYS A 111 -14.66 27.75 -36.11
C CYS A 111 -14.28 29.10 -36.72
N CYS A 112 -13.13 29.65 -36.34
CA CYS A 112 -12.59 30.90 -36.90
C CYS A 112 -12.38 30.79 -38.41
N MET A 113 -11.78 29.70 -38.90
CA MET A 113 -11.53 29.48 -40.33
C MET A 113 -12.85 29.39 -41.13
N VAL A 114 -13.84 28.66 -40.62
CA VAL A 114 -15.17 28.57 -41.26
C VAL A 114 -15.86 29.94 -41.30
N TRP A 115 -15.76 30.71 -40.22
CA TRP A 115 -16.36 32.05 -40.16
C TRP A 115 -15.70 33.01 -41.16
N LEU A 116 -14.37 33.03 -41.24
CA LEU A 116 -13.61 33.82 -42.22
C LEU A 116 -13.93 33.40 -43.66
N TYR A 117 -14.03 32.11 -43.93
CA TYR A 117 -14.41 31.60 -45.26
C TYR A 117 -15.81 32.06 -45.67
N ARG A 118 -16.79 31.96 -44.76
CA ARG A 118 -18.16 32.43 -45.01
C ARG A 118 -18.23 33.94 -45.22
N LYS A 119 -17.43 34.72 -44.50
CA LYS A 119 -17.35 36.18 -44.66
C LYS A 119 -16.80 36.56 -46.03
N ARG A 120 -15.67 35.98 -46.45
CA ARG A 120 -15.08 36.21 -47.78
C ARG A 120 -16.04 35.86 -48.92
N LYS A 121 -16.78 34.75 -48.80
CA LYS A 121 -17.78 34.36 -49.81
C LYS A 121 -18.88 35.41 -49.94
N LYS A 122 -19.41 35.91 -48.82
CA LYS A 122 -20.45 36.97 -48.82
C LYS A 122 -19.95 38.27 -49.45
N GLU A 123 -18.71 38.66 -49.16
CA GLU A 123 -18.08 39.85 -49.74
C GLU A 123 -17.94 39.73 -51.27
N GLN A 124 -17.52 38.55 -51.77
CA GLN A 124 -17.43 38.30 -53.22
C GLN A 124 -18.79 38.30 -53.92
N THR A 125 -19.83 37.72 -53.33
CA THR A 125 -21.20 37.79 -53.89
C THR A 125 -21.74 39.21 -53.90
N SER A 126 -21.49 40.01 -52.85
CA SER A 126 -21.94 41.42 -52.79
C SER A 126 -21.21 42.36 -53.74
N HIS A 127 -19.97 42.03 -54.12
CA HIS A 127 -19.19 42.79 -55.08
C HIS A 127 -19.61 42.47 -56.54
N CYS A 128 -20.11 41.26 -56.82
CA CYS A 128 -20.66 40.93 -58.13
C CYS A 128 -22.02 41.61 -58.39
N ASP A 129 -22.90 41.73 -57.38
CA ASP A 129 -24.18 42.45 -57.54
C ASP A 129 -23.97 43.94 -57.85
N ARG A 130 -22.99 44.58 -57.21
CA ARG A 130 -22.73 46.03 -57.36
C ARG A 130 -22.06 46.44 -58.68
N ARG A 131 -21.70 45.48 -59.54
CA ARG A 131 -21.10 45.73 -60.86
C ARG A 131 -22.06 45.45 -62.02
N GLY A 132 -23.29 45.00 -61.71
CA GLY A 132 -24.34 44.69 -62.67
C GLY A 132 -25.43 45.76 -62.79
N GLU A 133 -25.32 46.88 -62.07
CA GLU A 133 -26.16 48.08 -62.21
C GLU A 133 -25.45 49.20 -62.97
#